data_AF-A0A7S1LGI7-F1
#
_entry.id   AF-A0A7S1LGI7-F1
#
_cell.length_a   1.000
_cell.length_b   1.000
_cell.length_c   1.000
_cell.angle_alpha   90.00
_cell.angle_beta   90.00
_cell.angle_gamma   90.00
#
_symmetry.space_group_name_H-M   'P 1'
#
loop_
_entity.id
_entity.type
_entity.pdbx_description
1 polymer ?
#
loop_
_entity_poly.entity_id
_entity_poly.type
_entity_poly.pdbx_seq_one_letter_code
_entity_poly.pdbx_strand_id
1 'polypeptide(L)'
;SRQEGARPPPALRKFCSRFTPPPRPMASQGFFAPGLVLGAQVWLAIGCIATVVAQAFVKETPKCTKSESRQLSLVIVWVSTVCMWLFWSFVYMHQMVPLIYPVHAKVA
;
A
#
# COMPACT_ATOMS: atom_id res chain seq x y z
N SER A 1 10.20 -49.83 9.05
CA SER A 1 10.82 -49.19 7.88
C SER A 1 11.16 -47.74 8.22
N ARG A 2 12.46 -47.50 8.46
CA ARG A 2 13.04 -46.36 9.17
C ARG A 2 13.46 -45.31 8.13
N GLN A 3 12.85 -44.13 8.10
CA GLN A 3 13.37 -43.02 7.27
C GLN A 3 14.49 -42.32 8.04
N GLU A 4 15.72 -42.53 7.59
CA GLU A 4 16.89 -41.78 8.03
C GLU A 4 16.73 -40.30 7.68
N GLY A 5 16.71 -39.46 8.71
CA GLY A 5 16.71 -38.02 8.56
C GLY A 5 17.96 -37.53 7.84
N ALA A 6 17.76 -36.97 6.64
CA ALA A 6 18.77 -36.22 5.91
C ALA A 6 19.22 -35.01 6.75
N ARG A 7 20.32 -35.16 7.47
CA ARG A 7 21.00 -34.08 8.18
C ARG A 7 21.67 -33.19 7.11
N PRO A 8 21.26 -31.93 6.91
CA PRO A 8 21.90 -31.08 5.92
C PRO A 8 23.35 -30.77 6.33
N PRO A 9 24.27 -30.64 5.35
CA PRO A 9 25.69 -30.44 5.61
C PRO A 9 25.94 -29.14 6.41
N PRO A 10 26.98 -29.10 7.26
CA PRO A 10 27.23 -28.00 8.21
C PRO A 10 27.42 -26.62 7.55
N ALA A 11 27.82 -26.59 6.27
CA ALA A 11 27.93 -25.36 5.49
C ALA A 11 26.56 -24.69 5.20
N LEU A 12 25.50 -25.49 5.04
CA LEU A 12 24.15 -25.02 4.69
C LEU A 12 23.39 -24.44 5.89
N ARG A 13 23.76 -24.81 7.13
CA ARG A 13 23.23 -24.16 8.35
C ARG A 13 23.69 -22.71 8.48
N LYS A 14 24.95 -22.42 8.15
CA LYS A 14 25.53 -21.06 8.28
C LYS A 14 24.96 -20.06 7.27
N PHE A 15 24.55 -20.54 6.09
CA PHE A 15 23.95 -19.68 5.08
C PHE A 15 22.51 -19.29 5.42
N CYS A 16 21.73 -20.23 5.97
CA CYS A 16 20.32 -19.99 6.29
C CYS A 16 20.12 -19.09 7.52
N SER A 17 21.05 -19.09 8.49
CA SER A 17 20.97 -18.23 9.69
C SER A 17 21.38 -16.78 9.43
N ARG A 18 21.94 -16.47 8.25
CA ARG A 18 22.47 -15.13 7.93
C ARG A 18 21.46 -14.21 7.27
N PHE A 19 20.30 -14.73 6.88
CA PHE A 19 19.28 -13.97 6.15
C PHE A 19 17.95 -13.83 6.90
N THR A 20 17.87 -14.29 8.15
CA THR A 20 16.76 -13.91 9.03
C THR A 20 17.09 -12.53 9.62
N PRO A 21 16.48 -11.42 9.15
CA PRO A 21 16.49 -10.21 9.95
C PRO A 21 15.94 -10.57 11.35
N PRO A 22 16.47 -9.98 12.43
CA PRO A 22 15.90 -10.18 13.76
C PRO A 22 14.39 -9.90 13.67
N PRO A 23 13.54 -10.68 14.37
CA PRO A 23 12.12 -10.37 14.45
C PRO A 23 12.02 -8.95 15.00
N ARG A 24 11.77 -8.00 14.12
CA ARG A 24 11.45 -6.64 14.54
C ARG A 24 10.24 -6.82 15.44
N PRO A 25 10.22 -6.26 16.66
CA PRO A 25 8.99 -6.27 17.43
C PRO A 25 7.93 -5.74 16.47
N MET A 26 6.93 -6.58 16.16
CA MET A 26 5.71 -6.17 15.48
C MET A 26 4.93 -5.35 16.51
N ALA A 27 5.55 -4.28 16.99
CA ALA A 27 4.86 -3.24 17.69
C ALA A 27 3.81 -2.79 16.68
N SER A 28 2.55 -2.88 17.10
CA SER A 28 1.43 -2.28 16.40
C SER A 28 1.71 -0.78 16.32
N GLN A 29 2.49 -0.36 15.33
CA GLN A 29 2.55 1.02 14.89
C GLN A 29 1.20 1.22 14.23
N GLY A 30 0.19 1.64 15.01
CA GLY A 30 -1.17 1.83 14.51
C GLY A 30 -1.22 2.90 13.41
N PHE A 31 -1.76 4.07 13.70
CA PHE A 31 -1.88 5.13 12.68
C PHE A 31 -0.53 5.74 12.24
N PHE A 32 0.53 5.57 13.04
CA PHE A 32 1.88 6.05 12.74
C PHE A 32 2.78 5.00 12.07
N ALA A 33 2.21 3.95 11.47
CA ALA A 33 2.98 3.03 10.63
C ALA A 33 3.72 3.84 9.55
N PRO A 34 5.05 3.65 9.38
CA PRO A 34 5.82 4.42 8.40
C PRO A 34 5.29 4.25 6.98
N GLY A 35 4.71 3.08 6.66
CA GLY A 35 4.05 2.84 5.38
C GLY A 35 2.78 3.66 5.18
N LEU A 36 1.97 3.85 6.24
CA LEU A 36 0.75 4.65 6.16
C LEU A 36 1.05 6.14 6.00
N VAL A 37 2.03 6.64 6.76
CA VAL A 37 2.45 8.06 6.70
C VAL A 37 3.05 8.39 5.34
N LEU A 38 3.93 7.54 4.82
CA LEU A 38 4.51 7.72 3.49
C LEU A 38 3.45 7.62 2.40
N GLY A 39 2.51 6.67 2.52
CA GLY A 39 1.36 6.56 1.61
C GLY A 39 0.52 7.84 1.60
N ALA A 40 0.19 8.39 2.77
CA ALA A 40 -0.57 9.64 2.89
C ALA A 40 0.16 10.83 2.23
N GLN A 41 1.47 10.95 2.41
CA GLN A 41 2.27 12.02 1.79
C GLN A 41 2.29 11.90 0.26
N VAL A 42 2.46 10.69 -0.28
CA VAL A 42 2.47 10.45 -1.73
C VAL A 42 1.09 10.73 -2.34
N TRP A 43 0.02 10.25 -1.71
CA TRP A 43 -1.35 10.49 -2.18
C TRP A 43 -1.73 11.98 -2.12
N LEU A 44 -1.26 12.70 -1.10
CA LEU A 44 -1.43 14.14 -1.01
C LEU A 44 -0.70 14.88 -2.14
N ALA A 45 0.54 14.48 -2.45
CA ALA A 45 1.28 15.03 -3.59
C ALA A 45 0.56 14.79 -4.93
N ILE A 46 0.02 13.59 -5.13
CA ILE A 46 -0.78 13.25 -6.32
C ILE A 46 -2.05 14.12 -6.40
N GLY A 47 -2.76 14.29 -5.29
CA GLY A 47 -3.96 15.15 -5.23
C GLY A 47 -3.66 16.61 -5.56
N CYS A 48 -2.52 17.14 -5.11
CA CYS A 48 -2.06 18.48 -5.47
C CYS A 48 -1.75 18.61 -6.96
N ILE A 49 -1.04 17.65 -7.55
CA ILE A 49 -0.73 17.65 -8.99
C ILE A 49 -2.02 17.55 -9.81
N ALA A 50 -2.92 16.63 -9.45
CA ALA A 50 -4.22 16.46 -10.11
C ALA A 50 -5.08 17.74 -10.01
N THR A 51 -4.98 18.48 -8.91
CA THR A 51 -5.64 19.78 -8.76
C THR A 51 -5.10 20.80 -9.77
N VAL A 52 -3.78 20.91 -9.94
CA VAL A 52 -3.17 21.82 -10.93
C VAL A 52 -3.61 21.46 -12.35
N VAL A 53 -3.61 20.17 -12.68
CA VAL A 53 -4.05 19.68 -14.00
C VAL A 53 -5.54 19.97 -14.22
N ALA A 54 -6.40 19.67 -13.24
CA ALA A 54 -7.83 19.93 -13.35
C ALA A 54 -8.14 21.42 -13.58
N GLN A 55 -7.36 22.32 -12.99
CA GLN A 55 -7.48 23.76 -13.23
C GLN A 55 -7.01 24.18 -14.62
N ALA A 56 -5.94 23.56 -15.14
CA ALA A 56 -5.39 23.87 -16.45
C ALA A 56 -6.30 23.42 -17.61
N PHE A 57 -7.11 22.38 -17.41
CA PHE A 57 -7.97 21.80 -18.44
C PHE A 57 -9.42 22.37 -18.48
N VAL A 58 -9.77 23.35 -17.64
CA VAL A 58 -11.12 23.97 -17.66
C VAL A 58 -11.29 24.81 -18.94
N LYS A 59 -12.09 24.28 -19.88
CA LYS A 59 -12.54 24.99 -21.09
C LYS A 59 -13.97 25.48 -20.92
N GLU A 60 -14.27 26.65 -21.48
CA GLU A 60 -15.64 27.16 -21.50
C GLU A 60 -16.46 26.36 -22.51
N THR A 61 -17.54 25.76 -22.03
CA THR A 61 -18.53 25.08 -22.85
C THR A 61 -19.82 25.91 -22.80
N PRO A 62 -20.53 26.14 -23.93
CA PRO A 62 -21.64 27.09 -24.04
C PRO A 62 -22.86 26.85 -23.12
N LYS A 63 -22.87 25.77 -22.31
CA LYS A 63 -23.92 25.47 -21.35
C LYS A 63 -23.51 25.60 -19.87
N CYS A 64 -22.24 25.83 -19.54
CA CYS A 64 -21.76 25.82 -18.15
C CYS A 64 -20.72 26.91 -17.91
N THR A 65 -20.93 27.68 -16.84
CA THR A 65 -20.02 28.75 -16.42
C THR A 65 -18.69 28.15 -15.96
N LYS A 66 -17.57 28.79 -16.32
CA LYS A 66 -16.20 28.34 -15.98
C LYS A 66 -15.99 28.11 -14.47
N SER A 67 -16.71 28.84 -13.63
CA SER A 67 -16.69 28.73 -12.17
C SER A 67 -17.30 27.43 -11.64
N GLU A 68 -18.45 27.01 -12.17
CA GLU A 68 -19.13 25.77 -11.74
C GLU A 68 -18.33 24.53 -12.14
N SER A 69 -17.85 24.49 -13.39
CA SER A 69 -17.02 23.37 -13.88
C SER A 69 -15.72 23.22 -13.06
N ARG A 70 -15.15 24.35 -12.62
CA ARG A 70 -13.97 24.37 -11.76
C ARG A 70 -14.25 23.78 -10.37
N GLN A 71 -15.36 24.16 -9.74
CA GLN A 71 -15.73 23.63 -8.42
C GLN A 71 -16.05 22.13 -8.48
N LEU A 72 -16.80 21.70 -9.48
CA LEU A 72 -17.14 20.29 -9.66
C LEU A 72 -15.90 19.43 -9.90
N SER A 73 -14.96 19.91 -10.72
CA SER A 73 -13.69 19.23 -10.98
C SER A 73 -12.83 19.10 -9.72
N LEU A 74 -12.78 20.16 -8.89
CA LEU A 74 -12.07 20.12 -7.60
C LEU A 74 -12.65 19.07 -6.66
N VAL A 75 -13.97 19.04 -6.49
CA VAL A 75 -14.62 18.07 -5.60
C VAL A 75 -14.36 16.65 -6.08
N ILE A 76 -14.48 16.38 -7.39
CA ILE A 76 -14.24 15.04 -7.94
C ILE A 76 -12.79 14.60 -7.75
N VAL A 77 -11.81 15.48 -8.00
CA VAL A 77 -10.38 15.16 -7.81
C VAL A 77 -10.10 14.81 -6.35
N TRP A 78 -10.59 15.61 -5.41
CA TRP A 78 -10.35 15.35 -3.98
C TRP A 78 -11.08 14.11 -3.47
N VAL A 79 -12.35 13.94 -3.83
CA VAL A 79 -13.15 12.77 -3.42
C VAL A 79 -12.55 11.48 -3.97
N SER A 80 -12.17 11.45 -5.25
CA SER A 80 -11.55 10.26 -5.86
C SER A 80 -10.18 9.96 -5.26
N THR A 81 -9.33 10.98 -5.05
CA THR A 81 -8.00 10.82 -4.43
C THR A 81 -8.12 10.27 -3.00
N VAL A 82 -9.01 10.84 -2.18
CA VAL A 82 -9.23 10.39 -0.80
C VAL A 82 -9.83 8.98 -0.77
N CYS A 83 -10.82 8.69 -1.61
CA CYS A 83 -11.45 7.38 -1.66
C CYS A 83 -10.45 6.28 -2.05
N MET A 84 -9.62 6.52 -3.06
CA MET A 84 -8.58 5.58 -3.49
C MET A 84 -7.50 5.38 -2.42
N TRP A 85 -7.11 6.46 -1.72
CA TRP A 85 -6.17 6.37 -0.59
C TRP A 85 -6.75 5.59 0.60
N LEU A 86 -8.01 5.81 0.96
CA LEU A 86 -8.68 5.08 2.03
C LEU A 86 -8.79 3.59 1.70
N PHE A 87 -9.18 3.27 0.47
CA PHE A 87 -9.24 1.88 0.01
C PHE A 87 -7.86 1.20 0.16
N TRP A 88 -6.79 1.82 -0.36
CA TRP A 88 -5.42 1.32 -0.21
C TRP A 88 -5.01 1.13 1.26
N SER A 89 -5.31 2.13 2.09
CA SER A 89 -4.98 2.13 3.52
C SER A 89 -5.66 0.98 4.26
N PHE A 90 -6.91 0.66 3.92
CA PHE A 90 -7.62 -0.48 4.51
C PHE A 90 -7.02 -1.82 4.11
N VAL A 91 -6.68 -2.03 2.83
CA VAL A 91 -6.04 -3.28 2.40
C VAL A 91 -4.67 -3.45 3.06
N TYR A 92 -3.91 -2.36 3.19
CA TYR A 92 -2.61 -2.35 3.87
C TYR A 92 -2.74 -2.74 5.35
N MET A 93 -3.71 -2.14 6.06
CA MET A 93 -3.98 -2.45 7.48
C MET A 93 -4.44 -3.91 7.67
N HIS A 94 -5.28 -4.42 6.76
CA HIS A 94 -5.75 -5.81 6.82
C HIS A 94 -4.61 -6.83 6.67
N GLN A 95 -3.51 -6.45 5.99
CA GLN A 95 -2.36 -7.32 5.78
C GLN A 95 -1.30 -7.23 6.88
N MET A 96 -1.38 -6.26 7.81
CA MET A 96 -0.35 -6.09 8.84
C MET A 96 -0.42 -7.11 9.99
N VAL A 97 -1.58 -7.76 10.20
CA VAL A 97 -1.72 -8.84 11.19
C VAL A 97 -2.45 -10.02 10.54
N PRO A 98 -1.76 -10.82 9.71
CA PRO A 98 -2.36 -12.02 9.14
C PRO A 98 -2.55 -13.07 10.23
N LEU A 99 -3.80 -13.39 10.58
CA LEU A 99 -4.13 -14.51 11.47
C LEU A 99 -4.00 -15.88 10.78
N ILE A 100 -4.02 -15.91 9.45
CA ILE A 100 -3.94 -17.11 8.63
C ILE A 100 -2.79 -16.94 7.64
N TYR A 101 -1.83 -17.86 7.69
CA TYR A 101 -0.72 -17.93 6.75
C TYR A 101 -1.06 -18.89 5.62
N PRO A 102 -0.77 -18.55 4.34
CA PRO A 102 -1.00 -19.47 3.24
C PRO A 102 -0.09 -20.70 3.36
N VAL A 103 -0.68 -21.89 3.26
CA VAL A 103 0.06 -23.16 3.19
C VAL A 103 0.30 -23.49 1.72
N HIS A 104 1.55 -23.36 1.27
CA HIS A 104 1.94 -23.79 -0.06
C HIS A 104 2.01 -25.33 -0.10
N ALA A 105 1.03 -25.97 -0.73
CA ALA A 105 1.14 -27.38 -1.08
C ALA A 105 2.28 -27.52 -2.09
N LYS A 106 3.38 -28.16 -1.69
CA LYS A 106 4.40 -28.60 -2.64
C LYS A 106 3.75 -29.67 -3.51
N VAL A 107 3.44 -29.34 -4.75
CA VAL A 107 3.07 -30.32 -5.77
C VAL A 107 4.31 -31.20 -5.99
N ALA A 108 4.17 -32.48 -5.63
CA ALA A 108 5.18 -33.52 -5.80
C ALA A 108 5.09 -34.13 -7.20
#